data_AF-A0A7S3LHK8-F1
#
_entry.id   AF-A0A7S3LHK8-F1
#
_cell.length_a   1.000
_cell.length_b   1.000
_cell.length_c   1.000
_cell.angle_alpha   90.00
_cell.angle_beta   90.00
_cell.angle_gamma   90.00
#
_symmetry.space_group_name_H-M   'P 1'
#
loop_
_entity.id
_entity.type
_entity.pdbx_description
1 polymer ?
#
loop_
_entity_poly.entity_id
_entity_poly.type
_entity_poly.pdbx_seq_one_letter_code
_entity_poly.pdbx_strand_id
1 'polypeptide(L)'
;VDPNFMIPINTYVSYTPLHLAVLNQNFAIVYLLLEHGANPNAQNPPGISPLHLVGDSTPHIAQHLIEHGTNVDIRDNEGCSPLHSVSDLEIAKKFLDADPNIAENSTGATALHAMLDTGDLELVTWICK
;
A
#
# COMPACT_ATOMS: atom_id res chain seq x y z
N VAL A 1 -17.47 0.30 18.41
CA VAL A 1 -16.55 1.40 18.03
C VAL A 1 -16.40 1.30 16.53
N ASP A 2 -16.62 2.39 15.79
CA ASP A 2 -16.40 2.40 14.34
C ASP A 2 -14.91 2.12 14.06
N PRO A 3 -14.52 1.05 13.35
CA PRO A 3 -13.11 0.73 13.08
C PRO A 3 -12.44 1.69 12.07
N ASN A 4 -13.22 2.57 11.43
CA ASN A 4 -12.76 3.52 10.41
C ASN A 4 -12.53 4.94 10.94
N PHE A 5 -12.72 5.16 12.24
CA PHE A 5 -12.49 6.47 12.84
C PHE A 5 -11.04 6.94 12.60
N MET A 6 -10.88 8.25 12.41
CA MET A 6 -9.57 8.85 12.21
C MET A 6 -8.98 9.26 13.56
N ILE A 7 -7.80 8.73 13.85
CA ILE A 7 -6.98 9.07 15.01
C ILE A 7 -6.08 10.24 14.62
N PRO A 8 -6.29 11.46 15.15
CA PRO A 8 -5.41 12.57 14.87
C PRO A 8 -4.04 12.34 15.54
N ILE A 9 -2.97 12.37 14.75
CA ILE A 9 -1.59 12.25 15.24
C ILE A 9 -1.00 13.65 15.46
N ASN A 10 -1.34 14.58 14.57
CA ASN A 10 -1.02 16.00 14.68
C ASN A 10 -2.09 16.83 13.94
N THR A 11 -1.83 18.13 13.75
CA THR A 11 -2.78 19.06 13.11
C THR A 11 -3.05 18.79 11.62
N TYR A 12 -2.18 18.07 10.94
CA TYR A 12 -2.23 17.84 9.49
C TYR A 12 -2.41 16.36 9.12
N VAL A 13 -2.15 15.44 10.06
CA VAL A 13 -2.16 14.00 9.83
C VAL A 13 -3.07 13.30 10.83
N SER A 14 -3.97 12.49 10.28
CA SER A 14 -4.75 11.51 11.01
C SER A 14 -4.59 10.14 10.37
N TYR A 15 -4.86 9.07 11.11
CA TYR A 15 -4.76 7.70 10.61
C TYR A 15 -5.93 6.87 11.14
N THR A 16 -6.45 5.94 10.34
CA THR A 16 -7.34 4.92 10.90
C THR A 16 -6.55 3.95 11.78
N PRO A 17 -7.22 3.20 12.69
CA PRO A 17 -6.60 2.06 13.35
C PRO A 17 -5.85 1.12 12.39
N LEU A 18 -6.40 0.91 11.19
CA LEU A 18 -5.79 0.02 10.19
C LEU A 18 -4.47 0.58 9.64
N HIS A 19 -4.39 1.89 9.36
CA HIS A 19 -3.12 2.52 8.98
C HIS A 19 -2.04 2.31 10.05
N LEU A 20 -2.39 2.54 11.32
CA LEU A 20 -1.44 2.36 12.42
C LEU A 20 -1.04 0.89 12.59
N ALA A 21 -1.97 -0.05 12.42
CA ALA A 21 -1.67 -1.48 12.51
C ALA A 21 -0.69 -1.94 11.42
N VAL A 22 -0.89 -1.46 10.18
CA VAL A 22 0.01 -1.75 9.05
C VAL A 22 1.37 -1.09 9.25
N LEU A 23 1.40 0.19 9.64
CA LEU A 23 2.65 0.92 9.89
C LEU A 23 3.51 0.27 10.98
N ASN A 24 2.87 -0.28 12.01
CA ASN A 24 3.54 -1.03 13.08
C ASN A 24 3.79 -2.50 12.73
N GLN A 25 3.48 -2.94 11.50
CA GLN A 25 3.66 -4.31 11.00
C GLN A 25 2.98 -5.37 11.89
N ASN A 26 1.88 -5.00 12.56
CA ASN A 26 1.20 -5.89 13.51
C ASN A 26 0.09 -6.68 12.81
N PHE A 27 0.47 -7.83 12.24
CA PHE A 27 -0.44 -8.70 11.49
C PHE A 27 -1.70 -9.09 12.28
N ALA A 28 -1.58 -9.39 13.58
CA ALA A 28 -2.73 -9.79 14.40
C ALA A 28 -3.78 -8.68 14.52
N ILE A 29 -3.34 -7.42 14.64
CA ILE A 29 -4.25 -6.27 14.70
C ILE A 29 -4.82 -5.98 13.31
N VAL A 30 -4.02 -6.08 12.25
CA VAL A 30 -4.50 -5.92 10.87
C VAL A 30 -5.63 -6.90 10.59
N TYR A 31 -5.42 -8.19 10.87
CA TYR A 31 -6.40 -9.25 10.72
C TYR A 31 -7.69 -8.90 11.47
N LEU A 32 -7.59 -8.61 12.77
CA LEU A 32 -8.74 -8.29 13.60
C LEU A 32 -9.53 -7.08 13.06
N LEU A 33 -8.85 -6.03 12.62
CA LEU A 33 -9.50 -4.83 12.11
C LEU A 33 -10.26 -5.10 10.81
N LEU A 34 -9.68 -5.86 9.88
CA LEU A 34 -10.33 -6.21 8.62
C LEU A 34 -11.57 -7.08 8.84
N GLU A 35 -11.48 -8.09 9.70
CA GLU A 35 -12.62 -8.95 10.09
C GLU A 35 -13.76 -8.15 10.74
N HIS A 36 -13.42 -7.05 11.43
CA HIS A 36 -14.40 -6.16 12.04
C HIS A 36 -14.89 -5.03 11.11
N GLY A 37 -14.58 -5.08 9.81
CA GLY A 37 -15.10 -4.14 8.81
C GLY A 37 -14.31 -2.84 8.70
N ALA A 38 -13.04 -2.83 9.09
CA ALA A 38 -12.14 -1.75 8.70
C ALA A 38 -12.03 -1.70 7.17
N ASN A 39 -12.12 -0.50 6.61
CA ASN A 39 -12.01 -0.25 5.18
C ASN A 39 -10.53 -0.32 4.78
N PRO A 40 -10.11 -1.32 3.99
CA PRO A 40 -8.73 -1.42 3.53
C PRO A 40 -8.33 -0.31 2.55
N ASN A 41 -9.32 0.38 1.97
CA ASN A 41 -9.14 1.52 1.07
C ASN A 41 -9.30 2.88 1.76
N ALA A 42 -9.37 2.93 3.09
CA ALA A 42 -9.48 4.20 3.81
C ALA A 42 -8.31 5.12 3.46
N GLN A 43 -8.56 6.37 3.09
CA GLN A 43 -7.51 7.34 2.85
C GLN A 43 -7.46 8.35 3.99
N ASN A 44 -6.25 8.66 4.45
CA ASN A 44 -6.01 9.77 5.35
C ASN A 44 -6.04 11.13 4.60
N PRO A 45 -5.89 12.29 5.27
CA PRO A 45 -5.98 13.59 4.58
C PRO A 45 -4.95 13.77 3.43
N PRO A 46 -3.71 13.27 3.53
CA PRO A 46 -2.79 13.16 2.39
C PRO A 46 -3.17 12.20 1.26
N GLY A 47 -4.26 11.45 1.37
CA GLY A 47 -4.65 10.43 0.39
C GLY A 47 -3.96 9.08 0.57
N ILE A 48 -3.13 8.92 1.61
CA ILE A 48 -2.42 7.67 1.90
C ILE A 48 -3.42 6.64 2.40
N SER A 49 -3.34 5.43 1.85
CA SER A 49 -4.13 4.26 2.27
C SER A 49 -3.28 3.27 3.08
N PRO A 50 -3.87 2.31 3.80
CA PRO A 50 -3.12 1.27 4.49
C PRO A 50 -2.11 0.55 3.59
N LEU A 51 -2.45 0.32 2.32
CA LEU A 51 -1.59 -0.39 1.39
C LEU A 51 -0.31 0.39 1.02
N HIS A 52 -0.36 1.74 1.03
CA HIS A 52 0.83 2.58 0.84
C HIS A 52 1.83 2.45 2.01
N LEU A 53 1.37 2.04 3.19
CA LEU A 53 2.19 1.94 4.41
C LEU A 53 2.78 0.54 4.62
N VAL A 54 2.53 -0.40 3.71
CA VAL A 54 3.11 -1.75 3.78
C VAL A 54 4.63 -1.63 3.72
N GLY A 55 5.29 -2.15 4.75
CA GLY A 55 6.75 -2.19 4.80
C GLY A 55 7.32 -3.38 4.04
N ASP A 56 8.59 -3.26 3.67
CA ASP A 56 9.30 -4.25 2.85
C ASP A 56 9.28 -5.67 3.44
N SER A 57 9.32 -5.81 4.77
CA SER A 57 9.34 -7.10 5.45
C SER A 57 7.95 -7.72 5.70
N THR A 58 6.89 -7.27 5.02
CA THR A 58 5.50 -7.65 5.37
C THR A 58 4.62 -8.16 4.21
N PRO A 59 5.07 -9.16 3.43
CA PRO A 59 4.27 -9.69 2.31
C PRO A 59 2.93 -10.29 2.74
N HIS A 60 2.85 -10.84 3.94
CA HIS A 60 1.61 -11.38 4.51
C HIS A 60 0.56 -10.30 4.79
N ILE A 61 0.98 -9.10 5.26
CA ILE A 61 0.05 -7.99 5.49
C ILE A 61 -0.47 -7.46 4.16
N ALA A 62 0.42 -7.29 3.19
CA ALA A 62 0.08 -6.83 1.84
C ALA A 62 -0.95 -7.77 1.18
N GLN A 63 -0.66 -9.07 1.20
CA GLN A 63 -1.56 -10.10 0.68
C GLN A 63 -2.93 -10.04 1.36
N HIS A 64 -2.94 -9.95 2.70
CA HIS A 64 -4.19 -9.98 3.44
C HIS A 64 -5.06 -8.74 3.18
N LEU A 65 -4.45 -7.57 2.97
CA LEU A 65 -5.16 -6.37 2.52
C LEU A 65 -5.76 -6.57 1.12
N ILE A 66 -4.99 -7.10 0.16
CA ILE A 66 -5.46 -7.37 -1.20
C ILE A 66 -6.65 -8.33 -1.19
N GLU A 67 -6.58 -9.42 -0.41
CA GLU A 67 -7.67 -10.39 -0.24
C GLU A 67 -8.96 -9.76 0.29
N HIS A 68 -8.87 -8.64 1.01
CA HIS A 68 -10.01 -7.89 1.53
C HIS A 68 -10.52 -6.78 0.58
N GLY A 69 -10.14 -6.83 -0.70
CA GLY A 69 -10.67 -5.93 -1.73
C GLY A 69 -10.02 -4.56 -1.74
N THR A 70 -8.70 -4.51 -1.47
CA THR A 70 -7.94 -3.28 -1.65
C THR A 70 -7.85 -2.92 -3.13
N ASN A 71 -8.00 -1.65 -3.44
CA ASN A 71 -7.69 -1.07 -4.73
C ASN A 71 -6.18 -0.83 -4.81
N VAL A 72 -5.47 -1.68 -5.56
CA VAL A 72 -4.01 -1.55 -5.77
C VAL A 72 -3.62 -0.29 -6.55
N ASP A 73 -4.58 0.31 -7.27
CA ASP A 73 -4.42 1.54 -8.04
C ASP A 73 -4.87 2.79 -7.28
N ILE A 74 -5.19 2.67 -6.00
CA ILE A 74 -5.55 3.81 -5.18
C ILE A 74 -4.40 4.83 -5.20
N ARG A 75 -4.71 6.11 -5.41
CA ARG A 75 -3.69 7.15 -5.51
C ARG A 75 -3.78 8.13 -4.35
N ASP A 76 -2.62 8.47 -3.80
CA ASP A 76 -2.50 9.59 -2.87
C ASP A 76 -2.61 10.95 -3.58
N ASN A 77 -2.49 12.03 -2.81
CA ASN A 77 -2.59 13.39 -3.35
C ASN A 77 -1.42 13.78 -4.28
N GLU A 78 -0.33 13.01 -4.29
CA GLU A 78 0.80 13.16 -5.22
C GLU A 78 0.64 12.26 -6.45
N GLY A 79 -0.46 11.51 -6.56
CA GLY A 79 -0.73 10.59 -7.64
C GLY A 79 0.08 9.30 -7.55
N CYS A 80 0.76 9.04 -6.43
CA CYS A 80 1.48 7.80 -6.18
C CYS A 80 0.48 6.70 -5.83
N SER A 81 0.63 5.53 -6.45
CA SER A 81 -0.04 4.30 -6.03
C SER A 81 0.79 3.54 -4.99
N PRO A 82 0.20 2.61 -4.22
CA PRO A 82 0.94 1.76 -3.30
C PRO A 82 2.19 1.09 -3.91
N LEU A 83 2.13 0.72 -5.20
CA LEU A 83 3.26 0.13 -5.91
C LEU A 83 4.49 1.05 -5.98
N HIS A 84 4.32 2.38 -5.96
CA HIS A 84 5.42 3.33 -5.92
C HIS A 84 6.18 3.33 -4.59
N SER A 85 5.55 2.83 -3.52
CA SER A 85 6.12 2.81 -2.16
C SER A 85 6.72 1.45 -1.79
N VAL A 86 6.52 0.42 -2.62
CA VAL A 86 7.04 -0.94 -2.37
C VAL A 86 8.46 -1.05 -2.88
N SER A 87 9.39 -1.48 -2.02
CA SER A 87 10.74 -1.86 -2.46
C SER A 87 10.98 -3.38 -2.46
N ASP A 88 10.14 -4.15 -1.75
CA ASP A 88 10.22 -5.61 -1.71
C ASP A 88 9.64 -6.28 -2.97
N LEU A 89 10.43 -7.19 -3.55
CA LEU A 89 10.13 -7.87 -4.80
C LEU A 89 8.94 -8.83 -4.71
N GLU A 90 8.75 -9.51 -3.58
CA GLU A 90 7.64 -10.45 -3.41
C GLU A 90 6.31 -9.69 -3.33
N ILE A 91 6.32 -8.55 -2.64
CA ILE A 91 5.16 -7.65 -2.55
C ILE A 91 4.86 -7.03 -3.92
N ALA A 92 5.90 -6.55 -4.61
CA ALA A 92 5.81 -6.01 -5.96
C ALA A 92 5.16 -6.99 -6.93
N LYS A 93 5.62 -8.25 -6.95
CA LYS A 93 5.04 -9.31 -7.79
C LYS A 93 3.57 -9.54 -7.48
N LYS A 94 3.18 -9.62 -6.21
CA LYS A 94 1.76 -9.77 -5.81
C LYS A 94 0.89 -8.60 -6.28
N PHE A 95 1.43 -7.39 -6.27
CA PHE A 95 0.69 -6.23 -6.75
C PHE A 95 0.58 -6.25 -8.27
N LEU A 96 1.65 -6.63 -8.98
CA LEU A 96 1.64 -6.79 -10.43
C LEU A 96 0.71 -7.91 -10.91
N ASP A 97 0.58 -9.00 -10.15
CA ASP A 97 -0.42 -10.06 -10.41
C ASP A 97 -1.87 -9.54 -10.31
N ALA A 98 -2.09 -8.43 -9.60
CA ALA A 98 -3.38 -7.75 -9.53
C ALA A 98 -3.64 -6.78 -10.71
N ASP A 99 -2.77 -6.79 -11.73
CA ASP A 99 -2.81 -5.96 -12.96
C ASP A 99 -3.01 -4.44 -12.67
N PRO A 100 -2.06 -3.81 -11.95
CA PRO A 100 -2.20 -2.42 -11.55
C PRO A 100 -1.91 -1.50 -12.75
N ASN A 101 -2.61 -0.39 -12.79
CA ASN A 101 -2.37 0.67 -13.77
C ASN A 101 -1.01 1.34 -13.52
N ILE A 102 -0.03 1.03 -14.39
CA ILE A 102 1.37 1.50 -14.33
C ILE A 102 1.54 2.96 -14.79
N ALA A 103 0.52 3.80 -14.60
CA ALA A 103 0.57 5.20 -15.01
C ALA A 103 1.43 6.05 -14.05
N GLU A 104 2.15 7.01 -14.62
CA GLU A 104 3.04 7.94 -13.92
C GLU A 104 2.34 8.69 -12.76
N ASN A 105 3.08 9.00 -11.70
CA ASN A 105 2.67 9.91 -10.65
C ASN A 105 2.83 11.38 -11.09
N SER A 106 2.57 12.33 -10.18
CA SER A 106 2.68 13.77 -10.49
C SER A 106 4.11 14.25 -10.84
N THR A 107 5.15 13.46 -10.56
CA THR A 107 6.54 13.77 -10.90
C THR A 107 7.01 13.10 -12.19
N GLY A 108 6.13 12.36 -12.88
CA GLY A 108 6.47 11.61 -14.09
C GLY A 108 7.15 10.26 -13.81
N ALA A 109 7.25 9.86 -12.54
CA ALA A 109 7.79 8.55 -12.19
C ALA A 109 6.69 7.49 -12.29
N THR A 110 6.95 6.40 -13.01
CA THR A 110 6.13 5.19 -12.90
C THR A 110 6.54 4.39 -11.68
N ALA A 111 5.66 3.53 -11.18
CA ALA A 111 5.99 2.59 -10.12
C ALA A 111 7.21 1.70 -10.46
N LEU A 112 7.42 1.44 -11.76
CA LEU A 112 8.59 0.71 -12.24
C LEU A 112 9.89 1.49 -12.11
N HIS A 113 9.89 2.82 -12.23
CA HIS A 113 11.08 3.63 -11.99
C HIS A 113 11.54 3.49 -10.53
N ALA A 114 10.61 3.52 -9.58
CA ALA A 114 10.91 3.33 -8.16
C ALA A 114 11.53 1.95 -7.88
N MET A 115 11.10 0.92 -8.61
CA MET A 115 11.62 -0.44 -8.50
C MET A 115 12.95 -0.66 -9.26
N LEU A 116 13.32 0.21 -10.20
CA LEU A 116 14.61 0.15 -10.89
C LEU A 116 15.74 0.72 -10.03
N ASP A 117 15.45 1.71 -9.18
CA ASP A 117 16.42 2.27 -8.23
C ASP A 117 16.87 1.27 -7.16
N THR A 118 16.10 0.18 -6.94
CA THR A 118 16.51 -0.91 -6.04
C THR A 118 17.56 -1.84 -6.67
N GLY A 119 17.82 -1.72 -7.97
CA GLY A 119 18.90 -2.42 -8.69
C GLY A 119 18.60 -3.88 -9.05
N ASP A 120 17.34 -4.33 -8.91
CA ASP A 120 16.98 -5.74 -9.07
C ASP A 120 16.59 -6.10 -10.53
N LEU A 121 17.51 -6.78 -11.22
CA LEU A 121 17.37 -7.20 -12.63
C LEU A 121 16.26 -8.25 -12.85
N GLU A 122 15.85 -9.01 -11.82
CA GLU A 122 14.80 -10.02 -11.96
C GLU A 122 13.43 -9.40 -12.26
N LEU A 123 13.11 -8.26 -11.62
CA LEU A 123 11.84 -7.59 -11.84
C LEU A 123 11.73 -7.04 -13.27
N VAL A 124 12.81 -6.43 -13.77
CA VAL A 124 12.90 -5.93 -15.15
C VAL A 124 12.65 -7.06 -16.15
N THR A 125 13.24 -8.22 -15.88
CA THR A 125 13.06 -9.41 -16.73
C THR A 125 11.64 -9.96 -16.69
N TRP A 126 10.96 -9.89 -15.54
CA TRP A 126 9.56 -10.30 -15.40
C TRP A 126 8.62 -9.37 -16.18
N ILE A 127 8.85 -8.06 -16.14
CA ILE A 127 8.03 -7.06 -16.85
C ILE A 127 8.25 -7.11 -18.38
N CYS A 128 9.44 -7.51 -18.83
CA CYS A 128 9.75 -7.66 -20.26
C CYS A 128 9.29 -8.99 -20.88
N LYS A 129 8.61 -9.87 -20.15
CA LYS A 129 8.04 -11.13 -20.66
C LYS A 129 6.60 -10.94 -21.13
#